data_AF-A0A3B9L908-F1
#
_entry.id   AF-A0A3B9L908-F1
#
_cell.length_a   1.000
_cell.length_b   1.000
_cell.length_c   1.000
_cell.angle_alpha   90.00
_cell.angle_beta   90.00
_cell.angle_gamma   90.00
#
_symmetry.space_group_name_H-M   'P 1'
#
loop_
_entity.id
_entity.type
_entity.pdbx_description
1 polymer ?
#
loop_
_entity_poly.entity_id
_entity_poly.type
_entity_poly.pdbx_seq_one_letter_code
_entity_poly.pdbx_strand_id
1 'polypeptide(L)'
;MHLNKYPSYFYPSLMTILLSLFVTGMMLAPTTLALKLEWSVPWRLSSDWHIGMSAMHVTFSFMTLIYIGTLWTIHMRSGWGKRKNQITGLIMLLIFLTLTLTGLGIYYLGDESLSKYASGMHLIAGISIPLCFGLHYIPHKRPAKKIYPK
;
A
#
# COMPACT_ATOMS: atom_id res chain seq x y z
N MET A 1 14.43 -1.20 10.12
CA MET A 1 13.88 0.17 10.01
C MET A 1 13.86 0.81 11.40
N HIS A 2 14.56 1.93 11.65
CA HIS A 2 14.56 2.59 12.97
C HIS A 2 13.68 3.83 12.93
N LEU A 3 12.51 3.74 13.58
CA LEU A 3 11.54 4.84 13.74
C LEU A 3 11.73 5.56 15.09
N ASN A 4 12.97 5.70 15.57
CA ASN A 4 13.29 6.19 16.92
C ASN A 4 12.86 7.64 17.22
N LYS A 5 12.40 8.38 16.20
CA LYS A 5 11.85 9.74 16.35
C LYS A 5 10.33 9.76 16.57
N TYR A 6 9.69 8.59 16.53
CA TYR A 6 8.26 8.42 16.78
C TYR A 6 8.05 7.78 18.16
N PRO A 7 6.86 7.97 18.77
CA PRO A 7 6.48 7.23 19.97
C PRO A 7 6.56 5.72 19.75
N SER A 8 6.80 4.96 20.84
CA SER A 8 6.98 3.49 20.78
C SER A 8 5.78 2.76 20.17
N TYR A 9 4.57 3.30 20.33
CA TYR A 9 3.34 2.73 19.77
C TYR A 9 3.15 3.00 18.27
N PHE A 10 3.91 3.92 17.66
CA PHE A 10 3.69 4.32 16.26
C PHE A 10 3.98 3.20 15.27
N TYR A 11 5.07 2.45 15.47
CA TYR A 11 5.41 1.35 14.59
C TYR A 11 4.39 0.19 14.67
N PRO A 12 4.04 -0.35 15.85
CA PRO A 12 3.05 -1.43 15.92
C PRO A 12 1.68 -0.97 15.41
N SER A 13 1.25 0.27 15.69
CA SER A 13 -0.04 0.77 15.16
C SER A 13 -0.04 0.88 13.64
N LEU A 14 1.05 1.37 13.05
CA LEU A 14 1.23 1.39 11.59
C LEU A 14 1.16 -0.02 11.01
N MET A 15 1.87 -0.98 11.60
CA MET A 15 1.87 -2.37 11.13
C MET A 15 0.49 -3.01 11.23
N THR A 16 -0.23 -2.79 12.33
CA THR A 16 -1.61 -3.27 12.51
C THR A 16 -2.56 -2.69 11.46
N ILE A 17 -2.46 -1.39 11.16
CA ILE A 17 -3.32 -0.74 10.16
C ILE A 17 -3.00 -1.25 8.75
N LEU A 18 -1.71 -1.37 8.39
CA LEU A 18 -1.31 -1.91 7.09
C LEU A 18 -1.73 -3.38 6.93
N LEU A 19 -1.59 -4.18 7.97
CA LEU A 19 -2.05 -5.57 7.97
C LEU A 19 -3.57 -5.65 7.82
N SER A 20 -4.31 -4.82 8.55
CA SER A 20 -5.78 -4.76 8.48
C SER A 20 -6.24 -4.32 7.08
N LEU A 21 -5.59 -3.31 6.50
CA LEU A 21 -5.86 -2.87 5.13
C LEU A 21 -5.62 -4.01 4.12
N PHE A 22 -4.50 -4.73 4.25
CA PHE A 22 -4.16 -5.83 3.36
C PHE A 22 -5.13 -7.01 3.50
N VAL A 23 -5.44 -7.42 4.73
CA VAL A 23 -6.37 -8.53 5.00
C VAL A 23 -7.77 -8.21 4.47
N THR A 24 -8.29 -7.01 4.74
CA THR A 24 -9.60 -6.61 4.20
C THR A 24 -9.59 -6.57 2.67
N GLY A 25 -8.50 -6.12 2.04
CA GLY A 25 -8.34 -6.16 0.57
C GLY A 25 -8.31 -7.59 0.01
N MET A 26 -7.60 -8.51 0.66
CA MET A 26 -7.56 -9.92 0.27
C MET A 26 -8.92 -10.60 0.43
N MET A 27 -9.71 -10.24 1.44
CA MET A 27 -11.08 -10.75 1.60
C MET A 27 -12.03 -10.22 0.52
N LEU A 28 -11.81 -9.00 0.02
CA LEU A 28 -12.59 -8.40 -1.07
C LEU A 28 -12.20 -8.96 -2.45
N ALA A 29 -10.96 -9.42 -2.61
CA ALA A 29 -10.41 -9.79 -3.91
C ALA A 29 -11.26 -10.79 -4.72
N PRO A 30 -11.78 -11.91 -4.16
CA PRO A 30 -12.62 -12.84 -4.92
C PRO A 30 -13.92 -12.20 -5.41
N THR A 31 -14.54 -11.35 -4.58
CA THR A 31 -15.75 -10.60 -4.96
C THR A 31 -15.45 -9.62 -6.09
N THR A 32 -14.31 -8.92 -6.05
CA THR A 32 -13.87 -8.03 -7.13
C THR A 32 -13.57 -8.81 -8.42
N LEU A 33 -12.88 -9.95 -8.33
CA LEU A 33 -12.61 -10.82 -9.47
C LEU A 33 -13.91 -11.28 -10.14
N ALA A 34 -14.90 -11.70 -9.34
CA ALA A 34 -16.20 -12.13 -9.84
C ALA A 34 -17.03 -11.00 -10.47
N LEU A 35 -17.14 -9.86 -9.78
CA LEU A 35 -18.08 -8.79 -10.15
C LEU A 35 -17.52 -7.78 -11.15
N LYS A 36 -16.21 -7.51 -11.11
CA LYS A 36 -15.56 -6.49 -11.97
C LYS A 36 -14.73 -7.10 -13.09
N LEU A 37 -14.08 -8.24 -12.85
CA LEU A 37 -13.24 -8.90 -13.86
C LEU A 37 -13.93 -10.10 -14.52
N GLU A 38 -15.17 -10.43 -14.12
CA GLU A 38 -15.97 -11.54 -14.64
C GLU A 38 -15.26 -12.91 -14.54
N TRP A 39 -14.33 -13.04 -13.60
CA TRP A 39 -13.62 -14.29 -13.37
C TRP A 39 -14.45 -15.19 -12.46
N SER A 40 -14.75 -16.40 -12.92
CA SER A 40 -15.33 -17.45 -12.08
C SER A 40 -14.38 -17.83 -10.93
N VAL A 41 -14.85 -17.61 -9.71
CA VAL A 41 -14.12 -17.96 -8.47
C VAL A 41 -14.97 -18.92 -7.63
N PRO A 42 -14.33 -19.83 -6.86
CA PRO A 42 -15.04 -20.83 -6.08
C PRO A 42 -15.85 -20.25 -4.91
N TRP A 43 -15.53 -19.03 -4.47
CA TRP A 43 -16.24 -18.36 -3.38
C TRP A 43 -16.17 -16.84 -3.54
N ARG A 44 -17.15 -16.13 -2.98
CA ARG A 44 -17.17 -14.66 -2.85
C ARG A 44 -17.95 -14.27 -1.61
N LEU A 45 -17.76 -13.04 -1.13
CA LEU A 45 -18.53 -12.52 0.01
C LEU A 45 -20.01 -12.35 -0.36
N SER A 46 -20.90 -12.56 0.62
CA SER A 46 -22.30 -12.16 0.49
C SER A 46 -22.42 -10.63 0.46
N SER A 47 -23.57 -10.12 0.02
CA SER A 47 -23.77 -8.67 -0.14
C SER A 47 -23.50 -7.88 1.14
N ASP A 48 -23.98 -8.34 2.29
CA ASP A 48 -23.82 -7.64 3.57
C ASP A 48 -22.36 -7.58 4.01
N TRP A 49 -21.66 -8.71 3.94
CA TRP A 49 -20.23 -8.79 4.26
C TRP A 49 -19.38 -8.00 3.26
N HIS A 50 -19.76 -7.94 1.99
CA HIS A 50 -19.07 -7.14 0.98
C HIS A 50 -19.13 -5.63 1.31
N ILE A 51 -20.30 -5.12 1.71
CA ILE A 51 -20.48 -3.71 2.10
C ILE A 51 -19.65 -3.40 3.35
N GLY A 52 -19.80 -4.21 4.40
CA GLY A 52 -19.05 -4.00 5.66
C GLY A 52 -17.54 -4.07 5.47
N MET A 53 -17.06 -5.07 4.73
CA MET A 53 -15.63 -5.23 4.44
C MET A 53 -15.08 -4.08 3.60
N SER A 54 -15.85 -3.59 2.63
CA SER A 54 -15.49 -2.43 1.82
C SER A 54 -15.35 -1.17 2.67
N ALA A 55 -16.28 -0.93 3.58
CA ALA A 55 -16.22 0.20 4.51
C ALA A 55 -15.00 0.13 5.43
N MET A 56 -14.68 -1.06 5.97
CA MET A 56 -13.46 -1.27 6.76
C MET A 56 -12.19 -1.02 5.93
N HIS A 57 -12.12 -1.56 4.71
CA HIS A 57 -10.99 -1.39 3.82
C HIS A 57 -10.71 0.10 3.51
N VAL A 58 -11.76 0.85 3.17
CA VAL A 58 -11.68 2.30 2.94
C VAL A 58 -11.28 3.04 4.21
N THR A 59 -11.79 2.64 5.38
CA THR A 59 -11.39 3.25 6.66
C THR A 59 -9.89 3.08 6.92
N PHE A 60 -9.37 1.87 6.74
CA PHE A 60 -7.93 1.61 6.93
C PHE A 60 -7.07 2.27 5.85
N SER A 61 -7.60 2.51 4.65
CA SER A 61 -6.87 3.23 3.59
C SER A 61 -6.69 4.71 3.95
N PHE A 62 -7.73 5.36 4.47
CA PHE A 62 -7.63 6.73 4.98
C PHE A 62 -6.67 6.84 6.15
N MET A 63 -6.73 5.90 7.11
CA MET A 63 -5.75 5.84 8.19
C MET A 63 -4.32 5.69 7.64
N THR A 64 -4.11 4.82 6.65
CA THR A 64 -2.80 4.62 6.01
C THR A 64 -2.30 5.91 5.35
N LEU A 65 -3.15 6.69 4.69
CA LEU A 65 -2.77 7.99 4.12
C LEU A 65 -2.31 8.99 5.19
N ILE A 66 -2.97 9.02 6.35
CA ILE A 66 -2.54 9.84 7.50
C ILE A 66 -1.15 9.41 7.98
N TYR A 67 -0.90 8.09 8.09
CA TYR A 67 0.42 7.58 8.44
C TYR A 67 1.47 7.89 7.38
N ILE A 68 1.16 7.83 6.09
CA ILE A 68 2.08 8.21 5.00
C ILE A 68 2.43 9.70 5.12
N GLY A 69 1.46 10.58 5.33
CA GLY A 69 1.71 12.01 5.57
C GLY A 69 2.61 12.25 6.79
N THR A 70 2.40 11.47 7.85
CA THR A 70 3.24 11.51 9.05
C THR A 70 4.67 11.03 8.75
N LEU A 71 4.82 9.89 8.06
CA LEU A 71 6.09 9.30 7.63
C LEU A 71 6.88 10.23 6.70
N TRP A 72 6.20 11.03 5.87
CA TRP A 72 6.82 11.96 4.95
C TRP A 72 7.79 12.91 5.66
N THR A 73 7.31 13.54 6.73
CA THR A 73 8.00 14.64 7.41
C THR A 73 9.34 14.23 8.04
N ILE A 74 9.41 13.04 8.65
CA ILE A 74 10.58 12.59 9.39
C ILE A 74 11.28 11.42 8.68
N HIS A 75 10.55 10.37 8.31
CA HIS A 75 11.14 9.13 7.79
C HIS A 75 11.61 9.30 6.34
N MET A 76 10.71 9.71 5.44
CA MET A 76 11.02 9.84 4.02
C MET A 76 12.02 10.97 3.76
N ARG A 77 11.79 12.15 4.35
CA ARG A 77 12.73 13.28 4.27
C ARG A 77 14.12 12.92 4.78
N SER A 78 14.23 12.23 5.93
CA SER A 78 15.53 11.78 6.44
C SER A 78 16.17 10.71 5.56
N GLY A 79 15.39 9.76 5.05
CA GLY A 79 15.84 8.71 4.14
C GLY A 79 16.41 9.27 2.85
N TRP A 80 15.73 10.25 2.25
CA TRP A 80 16.20 10.95 1.07
C TRP A 80 17.46 11.78 1.33
N GLY A 81 17.52 12.53 2.43
CA GLY A 81 18.72 13.29 2.81
C GLY A 81 19.95 12.40 3.03
N LYS A 82 19.75 11.22 3.63
CA LYS A 82 20.81 10.21 3.84
C LYS A 82 21.02 9.30 2.63
N ARG A 83 20.23 9.50 1.59
CA ARG A 83 20.14 8.66 0.38
C ARG A 83 20.09 7.15 0.66
N LYS A 84 19.34 6.75 1.69
CA LYS A 84 19.10 5.35 2.09
C LYS A 84 17.74 4.92 1.58
N ASN A 85 17.66 3.72 0.99
CA ASN A 85 16.41 3.10 0.53
C ASN A 85 15.51 4.05 -0.31
N GLN A 86 16.11 4.96 -1.08
CA GLN A 86 15.35 5.97 -1.84
C GLN A 86 14.51 5.34 -2.93
N ILE A 87 15.09 4.38 -3.67
CA ILE A 87 14.41 3.70 -4.78
C ILE A 87 13.25 2.87 -4.26
N THR A 88 13.50 1.99 -3.28
CA THR A 88 12.44 1.16 -2.69
C THR A 88 11.37 2.00 -2.00
N GLY A 89 11.75 3.10 -1.35
CA GLY A 89 10.80 4.06 -0.76
C GLY A 89 9.95 4.80 -1.79
N LEU A 90 10.55 5.21 -2.92
CA LEU A 90 9.81 5.85 -4.02
C LEU A 90 8.86 4.87 -4.70
N ILE A 91 9.28 3.63 -4.94
CA ILE A 91 8.43 2.57 -5.48
C ILE A 91 7.23 2.34 -4.55
N MET A 92 7.45 2.20 -3.24
CA MET A 92 6.35 2.05 -2.29
C MET A 92 5.38 3.23 -2.31
N LEU A 93 5.89 4.46 -2.35
CA LEU A 93 5.05 5.66 -2.43
C LEU A 93 4.20 5.66 -3.71
N LEU A 94 4.79 5.32 -4.85
CA LEU A 94 4.08 5.22 -6.12
C LEU A 94 3.00 4.14 -6.09
N ILE A 95 3.27 2.99 -5.48
CA ILE A 95 2.26 1.93 -5.32
C ILE A 95 1.09 2.41 -4.45
N PHE A 96 1.34 3.08 -3.32
CA PHE A 96 0.26 3.66 -2.50
C PHE A 96 -0.53 4.74 -3.26
N LEU A 97 0.13 5.56 -4.07
CA LEU A 97 -0.54 6.51 -4.94
C LEU A 97 -1.42 5.81 -5.98
N THR A 98 -0.90 4.77 -6.65
CA THR A 98 -1.66 3.94 -7.59
C THR A 98 -2.86 3.29 -6.90
N LEU A 99 -2.69 2.70 -5.72
CA LEU A 99 -3.78 2.13 -4.92
C LEU A 99 -4.86 3.17 -4.60
N THR A 100 -4.45 4.38 -4.22
CA THR A 100 -5.39 5.47 -3.92
C THR A 100 -6.19 5.88 -5.15
N LEU A 101 -5.51 6.14 -6.27
CA LEU A 101 -6.16 6.58 -7.52
C LEU A 101 -7.05 5.50 -8.12
N THR A 102 -6.59 4.25 -8.14
CA THR A 102 -7.38 3.13 -8.64
C THR A 102 -8.55 2.80 -7.71
N GLY A 103 -8.40 2.95 -6.40
CA GLY A 103 -9.49 2.81 -5.43
C GLY A 103 -10.60 3.83 -5.69
N LEU A 104 -10.24 5.10 -5.90
CA LEU A 104 -11.19 6.12 -6.35
C LEU A 104 -11.79 5.76 -7.71
N GLY A 105 -10.98 5.25 -8.63
CA GLY A 105 -11.42 4.83 -9.95
C GLY A 105 -12.49 3.74 -9.93
N ILE A 106 -12.38 2.78 -9.01
CA ILE A 106 -13.37 1.71 -8.83
C ILE A 106 -14.73 2.28 -8.42
N TYR A 107 -14.76 3.30 -7.56
CA TYR A 107 -15.99 3.87 -6.98
C TYR A 107 -16.61 5.00 -7.81
N TYR A 108 -15.78 5.83 -8.45
CA TYR A 108 -16.21 7.11 -9.01
C TYR A 108 -16.12 7.21 -10.53
N LEU A 109 -15.47 6.27 -11.22
CA LEU A 109 -15.51 6.26 -12.69
C LEU A 109 -16.86 5.70 -13.15
N GLY A 110 -17.60 6.51 -13.92
CA GLY A 110 -18.88 6.11 -14.52
C GLY A 110 -18.76 5.18 -15.73
N ASP A 111 -17.57 5.09 -16.32
CA ASP A 111 -17.29 4.14 -17.41
C ASP A 111 -16.93 2.76 -16.84
N GLU A 112 -17.67 1.74 -17.26
CA GLU A 112 -17.50 0.36 -16.78
C GLU A 112 -16.13 -0.22 -17.16
N SER A 113 -15.61 0.12 -18.34
CA SER A 113 -14.30 -0.37 -18.82
C SER A 113 -13.17 0.22 -17.98
N LEU A 114 -13.19 1.52 -17.71
CA LEU A 114 -12.23 2.18 -16.85
C LEU A 114 -12.31 1.67 -15.41
N SER A 115 -13.51 1.43 -14.88
CA SER A 115 -13.70 0.82 -13.56
C SER A 115 -13.12 -0.60 -13.49
N LYS A 116 -13.26 -1.39 -14.58
CA LYS A 116 -12.65 -2.72 -14.73
C LYS A 116 -11.13 -2.67 -14.74
N TYR A 117 -10.53 -1.76 -15.52
CA TYR A 117 -9.07 -1.56 -15.52
C TYR A 117 -8.56 -1.09 -14.16
N ALA A 118 -9.24 -0.14 -13.52
CA ALA A 118 -8.91 0.31 -12.17
C ALA A 118 -8.94 -0.85 -11.16
N SER A 119 -9.95 -1.72 -11.24
CA SER A 119 -10.08 -2.91 -10.39
C SER A 119 -8.89 -3.87 -10.57
N GLY A 120 -8.51 -4.16 -11.82
CA GLY A 120 -7.37 -5.02 -12.12
C GLY A 120 -6.04 -4.43 -11.63
N MET A 121 -5.79 -3.14 -11.89
CA MET A 121 -4.60 -2.45 -11.41
C MET A 121 -4.53 -2.39 -9.89
N HIS A 122 -5.66 -2.15 -9.21
CA HIS A 122 -5.73 -2.09 -7.76
C HIS A 122 -5.37 -3.43 -7.13
N LEU A 123 -5.88 -4.54 -7.67
CA LEU A 123 -5.55 -5.90 -7.19
C LEU A 123 -4.06 -6.21 -7.35
N ILE A 124 -3.49 -5.97 -8.54
CA ILE A 124 -2.07 -6.22 -8.80
C ILE A 124 -1.19 -5.38 -7.88
N ALA A 125 -1.49 -4.08 -7.76
CA ALA A 125 -0.76 -3.19 -6.87
C ALA A 125 -0.87 -3.64 -5.40
N GLY A 126 -2.06 -4.05 -4.95
CA GLY A 126 -2.32 -4.49 -3.58
C GLY A 126 -1.54 -5.76 -3.22
N ILE A 127 -1.54 -6.75 -4.11
CA ILE A 127 -0.79 -8.01 -3.93
C ILE A 127 0.73 -7.75 -3.91
N SER A 128 1.22 -6.74 -4.61
CA SER A 128 2.66 -6.41 -4.63
C SER A 128 3.18 -5.77 -3.34
N ILE A 129 2.30 -5.23 -2.48
CA ILE A 129 2.70 -4.47 -1.28
C ILE A 129 3.61 -5.25 -0.33
N PRO A 130 3.31 -6.51 0.09
CA PRO A 130 4.15 -7.23 1.04
C PRO A 130 5.57 -7.45 0.51
N LEU A 131 5.72 -7.73 -0.79
CA LEU A 131 7.02 -7.88 -1.43
C LEU A 131 7.80 -6.55 -1.42
N CYS A 132 7.17 -5.46 -1.86
CA CYS A 132 7.81 -4.15 -1.87
C CYS A 132 8.19 -3.67 -0.46
N PHE A 133 7.33 -3.94 0.53
CA PHE A 133 7.61 -3.64 1.94
C PHE A 133 8.80 -4.45 2.46
N GLY A 134 8.86 -5.75 2.17
CA GLY A 134 10.00 -6.61 2.52
C GLY A 134 11.33 -6.07 1.96
N LEU A 135 11.33 -5.69 0.68
CA LEU A 135 12.51 -5.08 0.03
C LEU A 135 12.88 -3.72 0.64
N HIS A 136 11.90 -2.93 1.06
CA HIS A 136 12.15 -1.64 1.71
C HIS A 136 12.70 -1.80 3.14
N TYR A 137 12.26 -2.84 3.85
CA TYR A 137 12.70 -3.13 5.21
C TYR A 137 14.19 -3.50 5.28
N ILE A 138 14.70 -4.16 4.23
CA ILE A 138 16.10 -4.56 4.12
C ILE A 138 16.99 -3.30 3.99
N PRO A 139 17.97 -3.10 4.89
CA PRO A 139 18.90 -1.99 4.79
C PRO A 139 19.80 -2.15 3.57
N HIS A 140 19.74 -1.23 2.60
CA HIS A 140 20.74 -1.20 1.53
C HIS A 140 22.04 -0.61 2.09
N LYS A 141 23.05 -1.46 2.27
CA LYS A 141 24.43 -1.01 2.53
C LYS A 141 24.94 -0.35 1.25
N ARG A 142 25.22 0.94 1.30
CA ARG A 142 26.00 1.57 0.22
C ARG A 142 27.42 1.02 0.28
N PRO A 143 28.04 0.60 -0.83
CA PRO A 143 29.48 0.44 -0.85
C PRO A 143 30.08 1.80 -0.49
N ALA A 144 30.94 1.81 0.54
CA ALA A 144 31.66 3.02 0.90
C ALA A 144 32.38 3.54 -0.35
N LYS A 145 32.13 4.80 -0.71
CA LYS A 145 32.92 5.46 -1.76
C LYS A 145 34.34 5.50 -1.22
N LYS A 146 35.23 4.62 -1.71
CA LYS A 146 36.67 4.72 -1.42
C LYS A 146 37.10 6.09 -1.96
N ILE A 147 37.26 7.05 -1.06
CA ILE A 147 37.93 8.31 -1.36
C ILE A 147 39.41 7.93 -1.44
N TYR A 148 39.95 7.79 -2.65
CA TYR A 148 41.39 7.74 -2.82
C TYR A 148 41.93 9.16 -2.58
N PRO A 149 42.84 9.37 -1.61
CA PRO A 149 43.57 10.63 -1.52
C PRO A 149 44.42 10.79 -2.79
N LYS A 150 44.43 12.01 -3.34
CA LYS A 150 45.40 12.44 -4.36
C LYS A 150 46.69 12.85 -3.67
#